data_AF-A0A3D0ICB5-F1
#
_entry.id   AF-A0A3D0ICB5-F1
#
_cell.length_a   1.000
_cell.length_b   1.000
_cell.length_c   1.000
_cell.angle_alpha   90.00
_cell.angle_beta   90.00
_cell.angle_gamma   90.00
#
_symmetry.space_group_name_H-M   'P 1'
#
loop_
_entity.id
_entity.type
_entity.pdbx_description
1 polymer ?
#
loop_
_entity_poly.entity_id
_entity_poly.type
_entity_poly.pdbx_seq_one_letter_code
_entity_poly.pdbx_strand_id
1 'polypeptide(L)' 'MAEDDPAPLAPGSRYITPQGYRHLEQELDRLWRTERPRVTREVAAAAAQGDRSENAEYIYGKKRLREIDR' A
#
# COMPACT_ATOMS: atom_id res chain seq x y z
N MET A 1 0.29 22.17 -18.85
CA MET A 1 0.42 20.70 -18.89
C MET A 1 -0.54 20.12 -17.88
N ALA A 2 -1.82 20.14 -18.21
CA ALA A 2 -2.88 19.52 -17.44
C ALA A 2 -3.84 18.97 -18.50
N GLU A 3 -4.15 17.69 -18.40
CA GLU A 3 -5.19 16.91 -19.08
C GLU A 3 -4.64 15.55 -19.52
N ASP A 4 -4.57 14.61 -18.56
CA ASP A 4 -4.84 13.19 -18.86
C ASP A 4 -5.17 12.43 -17.56
N ASP A 5 -6.21 12.88 -16.84
CA ASP A 5 -6.86 12.05 -15.83
C ASP A 5 -8.03 11.34 -16.51
N PRO A 6 -7.85 10.13 -17.09
CA PRO A 6 -8.94 9.45 -17.76
C PRO A 6 -10.05 9.14 -16.76
N ALA A 7 -11.27 9.57 -17.11
CA ALA A 7 -12.50 9.26 -16.40
C ALA A 7 -12.62 7.75 -16.12
N PRO A 8 -13.27 7.33 -15.02
CA PRO A 8 -13.34 5.92 -14.65
C PRO A 8 -14.01 5.11 -15.76
N LEU A 9 -13.25 4.19 -16.34
CA LEU A 9 -13.74 3.22 -17.32
C LEU A 9 -14.93 2.46 -16.70
N ALA A 10 -16.00 2.29 -17.49
CA ALA A 10 -17.17 1.49 -17.15
C ALA A 10 -16.77 0.16 -16.48
N PRO A 11 -17.59 -0.42 -15.58
CA PRO A 11 -17.18 -1.60 -14.81
C PRO A 11 -16.68 -2.68 -15.77
N GLY A 12 -15.37 -2.91 -15.71
CA GLY A 12 -14.69 -3.83 -16.60
C GLY A 12 -15.24 -5.23 -16.42
N SER A 13 -15.05 -6.05 -17.45
CA SER A 13 -15.23 -7.50 -17.36
C SER A 13 -14.53 -8.05 -16.10
N ARG A 14 -15.15 -9.00 -15.40
CA ARG A 14 -14.54 -9.68 -14.24
C ARG A 14 -13.32 -10.54 -14.61
N TYR A 15 -13.04 -10.69 -15.90
CA TYR A 15 -11.92 -11.47 -16.42
C TYR A 15 -10.71 -10.57 -16.65
N ILE A 16 -9.55 -11.05 -16.20
CA ILE A 16 -8.24 -10.44 -16.43
C ILE A 16 -7.41 -11.32 -17.37
N THR A 17 -6.41 -10.74 -18.03
CA THR A 17 -5.47 -11.52 -18.85
C THR A 17 -4.50 -12.31 -17.96
N PRO A 18 -3.92 -13.42 -18.44
CA PRO A 18 -2.90 -14.15 -17.69
C PRO A 18 -1.68 -13.29 -17.31
N GLN A 19 -1.31 -12.32 -18.16
CA GLN A 19 -0.26 -11.36 -17.86
C GLN A 19 -0.67 -10.43 -16.71
N GLY A 20 -1.88 -9.87 -16.76
CA GLY A 20 -2.41 -9.03 -15.69
C GLY A 20 -2.46 -9.76 -14.35
N TYR A 21 -2.88 -11.04 -14.36
CA TYR A 21 -2.86 -11.88 -13.16
C TYR A 21 -1.45 -12.01 -12.56
N ARG A 22 -0.43 -12.31 -13.37
CA ARG A 22 0.96 -12.44 -12.88
C ARG A 22 1.48 -11.14 -12.27
N HIS A 23 1.13 -9.99 -12.86
CA HIS A 23 1.53 -8.70 -12.30
C HIS A 23 0.88 -8.44 -10.94
N LEU A 24 -0.43 -8.69 -10.81
CA LEU A 24 -1.15 -8.56 -9.55
C LEU A 24 -0.62 -9.53 -8.48
N GLU A 25 -0.31 -10.76 -8.86
CA GLU A 25 0.29 -11.75 -7.96
C GLU A 25 1.67 -11.30 -7.46
N GLN A 26 2.53 -10.81 -8.35
CA GLN A 26 3.86 -10.28 -7.99
C GLN A 26 3.76 -9.05 -7.07
N GLU A 27 2.82 -8.15 -7.37
CA GLU A 27 2.58 -6.97 -6.56
C GLU A 27 2.07 -7.35 -5.16
N LEU A 28 1.10 -8.27 -5.09
CA LEU A 28 0.60 -8.80 -3.82
C LEU A 28 1.71 -9.46 -3.01
N ASP A 29 2.54 -10.29 -3.65
CA ASP A 29 3.63 -11.01 -2.98
C ASP A 29 4.66 -10.02 -2.41
N ARG A 30 4.99 -8.96 -3.17
CA ARG A 30 5.87 -7.88 -2.70
C ARG A 30 5.26 -7.13 -1.52
N LEU A 31 3.98 -6.74 -1.63
CA LEU A 31 3.29 -5.99 -0.58
C LEU A 31 3.24 -6.80 0.73
N TRP A 32 2.93 -8.09 0.62
CA TRP A 32 2.74 -8.95 1.78
C TRP A 32 4.05 -9.46 2.41
N ARG A 33 5.01 -9.92 1.58
CA ARG A 33 6.25 -10.54 2.07
C ARG A 33 7.33 -9.53 2.42
N THR A 34 7.32 -8.36 1.79
CA THR A 34 8.40 -7.38 1.92
C THR A 34 7.94 -6.08 2.57
N GLU A 35 6.95 -5.41 1.99
CA GLU A 35 6.55 -4.06 2.42
C GLU A 35 5.84 -4.10 3.78
N ARG A 36 4.85 -4.97 3.97
CA ARG A 36 4.07 -5.05 5.23
C ARG A 36 4.95 -5.36 6.45
N PRO A 37 5.86 -6.36 6.43
CA PRO A 37 6.72 -6.64 7.57
C PRO A 37 7.70 -5.49 7.85
N ARG A 38 8.22 -4.84 6.80
CA ARG A 38 9.10 -3.68 6.93
C ARG A 38 8.40 -2.52 7.62
N VAL A 39 7.24 -2.09 7.12
CA VAL A 39 6.47 -0.98 7.69
C VAL A 39 6.04 -1.30 9.12
N THR A 40 5.69 -2.56 9.41
CA THR A 40 5.35 -2.98 10.79
C THR A 40 6.52 -2.77 11.75
N ARG A 41 7.75 -3.11 11.33
CA ARG A 41 8.96 -2.89 12.14
C ARG A 41 9.24 -1.40 12.34
N GLU A 42 9.09 -0.60 11.28
CA GLU A 42 9.27 0.85 11.34
C GLU A 42 8.26 1.50 12.30
N VAL A 43 6.98 1.12 12.22
CA VAL A 43 5.93 1.57 13.15
C VAL A 43 6.23 1.17 14.59
N ALA A 44 6.70 -0.06 14.81
CA ALA A 44 7.07 -0.53 16.15
C ALA A 44 8.26 0.26 16.73
N ALA A 45 9.27 0.57 15.91
CA ALA A 45 10.40 1.39 16.29
C ALA A 45 9.96 2.84 16.62
N ALA A 46 9.15 3.45 15.76
CA ALA A 46 8.61 4.80 15.98
C ALA A 46 7.75 4.85 17.26
N ALA A 47 6.95 3.82 17.53
CA ALA A 47 6.15 3.71 18.73
C ALA A 47 6.96 3.62 20.03
N ALA A 48 8.25 3.28 19.95
CA ALA A 48 9.17 3.22 21.09
C ALA A 48 9.94 4.54 21.32
N GLN A 49 9.94 5.47 20.35
CA GLN A 49 10.75 6.69 20.38
C GLN A 49 10.05 7.92 20.99
N GLY A 50 8.77 7.84 21.35
CA GLY A 50 8.08 8.98 21.98
C GLY A 50 6.56 8.92 21.95
N ASP A 51 5.93 10.08 22.05
CA ASP A 51 4.47 10.21 21.96
C ASP A 51 3.99 9.87 20.53
N ARG A 52 3.07 8.91 20.47
CA ARG A 52 2.51 8.40 19.21
C ARG A 52 1.63 9.41 18.49
N SER A 53 1.10 10.41 19.19
CA SER A 53 0.25 11.45 18.63
C SER A 53 1.03 12.57 17.93
N GLU A 54 2.30 12.75 18.29
CA GLU A 54 3.18 13.77 17.71
C GLU A 54 4.23 13.17 16.76
N ASN A 55 4.53 11.88 16.88
CA ASN A 55 5.51 11.19 16.05
C ASN A 55 4.97 10.99 14.61
N ALA A 56 5.56 11.71 13.65
CA ALA A 56 5.18 11.67 12.25
C ALA A 56 5.43 10.30 11.60
N GLU A 57 6.53 9.62 11.93
CA GLU A 57 6.87 8.30 11.42
C GLU A 57 5.81 7.25 11.82
N TYR A 58 5.32 7.31 13.06
CA TYR A 58 4.27 6.44 13.55
C TYR A 58 2.94 6.67 12.82
N ILE A 59 2.53 7.94 12.67
CA ILE A 59 1.29 8.30 11.98
C ILE A 59 1.34 7.85 10.52
N TYR A 60 2.44 8.15 9.81
CA TYR A 60 2.62 7.77 8.43
C TYR A 60 2.67 6.25 8.26
N GLY A 61 3.46 5.55 9.07
CA GLY A 61 3.56 4.09 9.00
C GLY A 61 2.21 3.41 9.27
N LYS A 62 1.39 3.93 10.20
CA LYS A 62 0.01 3.44 10.41
C LYS A 62 -0.90 3.69 9.21
N LYS A 63 -0.78 4.83 8.54
CA LYS A 63 -1.51 5.10 7.28
C LYS A 63 -1.08 4.10 6.20
N ARG A 64 0.23 3.89 6.04
CA ARG A 64 0.79 2.96 5.05
C ARG A 64 0.35 1.52 5.28
N LEU A 65 0.30 1.05 6.53
CA LEU A 65 -0.23 -0.29 6.82
C LEU A 65 -1.69 -0.45 6.37
N ARG A 66 -2.53 0.57 6.58
CA ARG A 66 -3.93 0.54 6.11
C ARG A 66 -4.05 0.54 4.59
N GLU A 67 -3.12 1.19 3.89
CA GLU A 67 -3.08 1.17 2.43
C GLU A 67 -2.67 -0.20 1.89
N ILE A 68 -1.77 -0.91 2.58
CA ILE A 68 -1.34 -2.27 2.19
C ILE A 68 -2.43 -3.31 2.48
N ASP A 69 -3.16 -3.16 3.59
CA ASP A 69 -4.19 -4.10 4.02
C ASP A 69 -5.56 -3.91 3.31
N ARG A 70 -5.69 -2.94 2.38
CA ARG A 70 -6.93 -2.60 1.66
C ARG A 70 -7.08 -3.38 0.35
#